data_AF-A0A528MQK3-F1
#
_entry.id   AF-A0A528MQK3-F1
#
_cell.length_a   1.000
_cell.length_b   1.000
_cell.length_c   1.000
_cell.angle_alpha   90.00
_cell.angle_beta   90.00
_cell.angle_gamma   90.00
#
_symmetry.space_group_name_H-M   'P 1'
#
loop_
_entity.id
_entity.type
_entity.pdbx_description
1 polymer ?
#
loop_
_entity_poly.entity_id
_entity_poly.type
_entity_poly.pdbx_seq_one_letter_code
_entity_poly.pdbx_strand_id
1 'polypeptide(L)' 'EEEMMGAYFGGEPTSAECGRIVIYKAMCDLLWTLWGLIQLANSNPADDFRAYADGRFSRCRTLMETADFSRHLTAVRAG' A
#
# COMPACT_ATOMS: atom_id res chain seq x y z
N GLU A 1 2.02 -14.22 1.85
CA GLU A 1 2.90 -13.10 1.45
C GLU A 1 4.35 -13.54 1.45
N GLU A 2 4.80 -14.20 2.52
CA GLU A 2 6.11 -14.87 2.62
C GLU A 2 6.40 -15.81 1.43
N GLU A 3 5.46 -16.67 1.03
CA GLU A 3 5.63 -17.55 -0.13
C GLU A 3 5.92 -16.77 -1.44
N MET A 4 5.16 -15.70 -1.68
CA MET A 4 5.35 -14.83 -2.86
C MET A 4 6.71 -14.13 -2.81
N MET A 5 7.08 -13.58 -1.65
CA MET A 5 8.37 -12.90 -1.49
C MET A 5 9.53 -13.89 -1.61
N GLY A 6 9.41 -15.07 -1.02
CA GLY A 6 10.41 -16.13 -1.10
C GLY A 6 10.66 -16.59 -2.53
N ALA A 7 9.59 -16.79 -3.31
CA ALA A 7 9.69 -17.10 -4.72
C ALA A 7 10.28 -15.92 -5.54
N TYR A 8 9.89 -14.68 -5.24
CA TYR A 8 10.34 -13.49 -5.97
C TYR A 8 11.83 -13.16 -5.74
N PHE A 9 12.31 -13.29 -4.50
CA PHE A 9 13.70 -13.03 -4.14
C PHE A 9 14.61 -14.26 -4.24
N GLY A 10 14.04 -15.45 -4.45
CA GLY A 10 14.81 -16.70 -4.56
C GLY A 10 15.34 -17.22 -3.21
N GLY A 11 14.70 -16.84 -2.11
CA GLY A 11 15.12 -17.17 -0.74
C GLY A 11 14.41 -16.30 0.29
N GLU A 12 14.81 -16.43 1.56
CA GLU A 12 14.26 -15.61 2.65
C GLU A 12 14.55 -14.11 2.39
N PRO A 13 13.52 -13.26 2.28
CA PRO A 13 13.72 -11.83 2.02
C PRO A 13 14.38 -11.12 3.19
N THR A 14 15.23 -10.14 2.89
CA THR A 14 15.77 -9.23 3.90
C THR A 14 14.68 -8.34 4.50
N SER A 15 14.92 -7.79 5.69
CA SER A 15 13.97 -6.88 6.34
C SER A 15 13.66 -5.63 5.50
N ALA A 16 14.62 -5.11 4.73
CA ALA A 16 14.38 -4.01 3.82
C ALA A 16 13.57 -4.42 2.59
N GLU A 17 13.77 -5.62 2.06
CA GLU A 17 12.95 -6.15 0.96
C GLU A 17 11.48 -6.30 1.36
N CYS A 18 11.23 -6.92 2.52
CA CYS A 18 9.89 -6.97 3.12
C CYS A 18 9.33 -5.56 3.34
N GLY A 19 10.15 -4.67 3.91
CA GLY A 19 9.73 -3.29 4.19
C GLY A 19 9.33 -2.52 2.94
N ARG A 20 10.04 -2.67 1.82
CA ARG A 20 9.67 -2.02 0.55
C ARG A 20 8.31 -2.53 0.05
N ILE A 21 8.06 -3.83 0.12
CA ILE A 21 6.78 -4.41 -0.32
C ILE A 21 5.63 -3.84 0.51
N VAL A 22 5.78 -3.76 1.84
CA VAL A 22 4.76 -3.18 2.73
C VAL A 22 4.54 -1.69 2.47
N ILE A 23 5.61 -0.91 2.27
CA ILE A 23 5.50 0.51 1.91
C ILE A 23 4.77 0.68 0.57
N TYR A 24 5.11 -0.13 -0.45
CA TYR A 24 4.46 -0.06 -1.74
C TYR A 24 2.99 -0.48 -1.70
N LYS A 25 2.57 -1.36 -0.78
CA LYS A 25 1.14 -1.63 -0.54
C LYS A 25 0.41 -0.36 -0.09
N ALA A 26 0.94 0.36 0.89
CA ALA A 26 0.36 1.62 1.35
C ALA A 26 0.33 2.67 0.23
N MET A 27 1.45 2.84 -0.49
CA MET A 27 1.54 3.82 -1.58
C MET A 27 0.63 3.47 -2.76
N CYS A 28 0.41 2.19 -3.04
CA CYS A 28 -0.53 1.72 -4.06
C CYS A 28 -1.97 2.09 -3.70
N ASP A 29 -2.38 1.86 -2.45
CA ASP A 29 -3.72 2.29 -2.01
C ASP A 29 -3.86 3.81 -2.01
N LEU A 30 -2.82 4.56 -1.64
CA LEU A 30 -2.82 6.02 -1.71
C LEU A 30 -2.96 6.52 -3.16
N LEU A 31 -2.20 5.96 -4.10
CA LEU A 31 -2.28 6.29 -5.52
C LEU A 31 -3.69 6.09 -6.05
N TRP A 32 -4.29 4.93 -5.79
CA TRP A 32 -5.64 4.63 -6.26
C TRP A 32 -6.73 5.40 -5.52
N THR A 33 -6.50 5.78 -4.28
CA THR A 33 -7.36 6.74 -3.56
C THR A 33 -7.41 8.07 -4.30
N LEU A 34 -6.25 8.66 -4.60
CA LEU A 34 -6.16 9.95 -5.30
C LEU A 34 -6.78 9.88 -6.69
N TRP A 35 -6.51 8.79 -7.43
CA TRP A 35 -7.14 8.55 -8.72
C TRP A 35 -8.67 8.47 -8.59
N GLY A 36 -9.19 7.72 -7.61
CA GLY A 36 -10.64 7.60 -7.38
C GLY A 36 -11.30 8.94 -7.06
N LEU A 37 -10.63 9.78 -6.27
CA LEU A 37 -11.11 11.15 -5.98
C LEU A 37 -11.16 12.03 -7.24
N ILE A 38 -10.21 11.87 -8.17
CA ILE A 38 -10.25 12.56 -9.48
C ILE A 38 -11.45 12.07 -10.30
N GLN A 39 -11.72 10.75 -10.32
CA GLN A 39 -12.89 10.21 -11.03
C GLN A 39 -14.21 10.72 -10.45
N LEU A 40 -14.30 10.79 -9.12
CA LEU A 40 -15.45 11.36 -8.42
C LEU A 40 -15.66 12.83 -8.78
N ALA A 41 -14.59 13.64 -8.75
CA ALA A 41 -14.65 15.06 -9.11
C ALA A 41 -15.07 15.27 -10.59
N ASN A 42 -14.68 14.36 -11.47
CA ASN A 42 -15.05 14.38 -12.88
C ASN A 42 -16.46 13.81 -13.15
N SER A 43 -17.21 13.41 -12.13
CA SER A 43 -18.55 12.80 -12.27
C SER A 43 -18.55 11.59 -13.22
N ASN A 44 -17.49 10.78 -13.19
CA ASN A 44 -17.39 9.58 -14.01
C ASN A 44 -18.48 8.56 -13.58
N PRO A 45 -19.39 8.13 -14.48
CA PRO A 45 -20.51 7.26 -14.12
C PRO A 45 -20.18 5.76 -14.10
N ALA A 46 -18.92 5.38 -14.35
CA ALA A 46 -18.53 3.98 -14.50
C ALA A 46 -18.67 3.14 -13.21
N ASP A 47 -18.57 3.75 -12.03
CA ASP A 47 -18.65 3.08 -10.73
C ASP A 47 -18.89 4.08 -9.58
N ASP A 48 -19.07 3.60 -8.34
CA ASP A 48 -19.09 4.41 -7.12
C ASP A 48 -17.66 4.77 -6.68
N PHE A 49 -17.14 5.87 -7.24
CA PHE A 49 -15.80 6.35 -6.92
C PHE A 49 -15.65 6.92 -5.50
N ARG A 50 -16.75 7.31 -4.85
CA ARG A 50 -16.72 7.76 -3.46
C ARG A 50 -16.42 6.57 -2.55
N ALA A 51 -17.20 5.50 -2.66
CA ALA A 51 -16.96 4.27 -1.90
C ALA A 51 -15.59 3.65 -2.23
N TYR A 52 -15.18 3.66 -3.51
CA TYR A 52 -13.88 3.17 -3.94
C TYR A 52 -12.71 3.89 -3.25
N ALA A 53 -12.72 5.23 -3.28
CA ALA A 53 -11.65 6.03 -2.70
C ALA A 53 -11.62 5.91 -1.17
N ASP A 54 -12.79 6.00 -0.51
CA ASP A 54 -12.89 5.91 0.94
C ASP A 54 -12.41 4.54 1.46
N GLY A 55 -12.77 3.45 0.77
CA GLY A 55 -12.34 2.09 1.13
C GLY A 55 -10.82 1.90 1.03
N ARG A 56 -10.20 2.39 -0.06
CA ARG A 56 -8.74 2.32 -0.21
C ARG A 56 -8.01 3.21 0.78
N PHE A 57 -8.52 4.42 1.02
CA PHE A 57 -7.91 5.33 1.99
C PHE A 57 -7.95 4.76 3.40
N SER A 58 -9.08 4.17 3.79
CA SER A 58 -9.23 3.51 5.09
C SER A 58 -8.20 2.38 5.26
N ARG A 59 -8.06 1.50 4.26
CA ARG A 59 -7.06 0.42 4.30
C ARG A 59 -5.62 0.94 4.35
N CYS A 60 -5.29 1.95 3.54
CA CYS A 60 -3.99 2.62 3.55
C CYS A 60 -3.68 3.17 4.95
N ARG A 61 -4.62 3.92 5.52
CA ARG A 61 -4.48 4.55 6.83
C ARG A 61 -4.31 3.50 7.94
N THR A 62 -5.15 2.47 7.96
CA THR A 62 -5.04 1.37 8.93
C THR A 62 -3.66 0.71 8.86
N LEU A 63 -3.13 0.44 7.66
CA LEU A 63 -1.78 -0.12 7.52
C LEU A 63 -0.71 0.83 8.06
N MET A 64 -0.78 2.11 7.68
CA MET A 64 0.20 3.12 8.09
C MET A 64 0.20 3.42 9.60
N GLU A 65 -0.92 3.23 10.28
CA GLU A 65 -1.06 3.43 11.73
C GLU A 65 -0.49 2.27 12.57
N THR A 66 -0.12 1.15 11.95
CA THR A 66 0.48 0.02 12.68
C THR A 66 1.92 0.31 13.14
N ALA A 67 2.31 -0.27 14.28
CA ALA A 67 3.70 -0.19 14.75
C ALA A 67 4.69 -0.86 13.78
N ASP A 68 4.26 -1.93 13.10
CA ASP A 68 5.09 -2.65 12.13
C ASP A 68 5.38 -1.81 10.89
N PHE A 69 4.47 -0.94 10.45
CA PHE A 69 4.75 -0.02 9.35
C PHE A 69 5.95 0.90 9.66
N SER A 70 6.05 1.40 10.90
CA SER A 70 7.19 2.21 11.34
C SER A 70 8.51 1.40 11.38
N ARG A 71 8.42 0.11 11.72
CA ARG A 71 9.57 -0.81 11.66
C ARG A 71 10.03 -1.05 10.23
N HIS A 72 9.10 -1.27 9.30
CA HIS A 72 9.39 -1.43 7.88
C HIS A 72 10.04 -0.18 7.28
N LEU A 73 9.56 1.02 7.63
CA LEU A 73 10.20 2.28 7.26
C LEU A 73 11.64 2.38 7.77
N THR A 74 11.87 1.96 9.01
CA THR A 74 13.21 1.95 9.62
C THR A 74 14.14 0.97 8.92
N ALA A 75 13.66 -0.25 8.62
CA ALA A 75 14.42 -1.26 7.89
C ALA A 75 14.82 -0.76 6.50
N VAL A 76 13.88 -0.20 5.73
CA VAL A 76 14.18 0.35 4.39
C VAL A 76 15.16 1.53 4.46
N ARG A 77 15.09 2.35 5.52
CA ARG A 77 16.05 3.44 5.73
C ARG A 77 17.46 2.93 6.06
N ALA A 78 17.57 1.78 6.72
CA ALA A 78 18.85 1.19 7.11
C ALA A 78 19.57 0.47 5.94
N GLY A 79 18.84 0.10 4.89
CA GLY A 79 19.35 -0.64 3.72
C GLY A 79 18.93 -2.11 3.73
#